data_AF-A0AA88ZGQ9-F1
#
_entry.id   AF-A0AA88ZGQ9-F1
#
_cell.length_a   1.000
_cell.length_b   1.000
_cell.length_c   1.000
_cell.angle_alpha   90.00
_cell.angle_beta   90.00
_cell.angle_gamma   90.00
#
_symmetry.space_group_name_H-M   'P 1'
#
loop_
_entity.id
_entity.type
_entity.pdbx_description
1 polymer ?
#
loop_
_entity_poly.entity_id
_entity_poly.type
_entity_poly.pdbx_seq_one_letter_code
_entity_poly.pdbx_strand_id
1 'polypeptide(L)'
;MIYILVGLFIFLGVCFFFFRSTGPKIMPLEINKDNPTMIAAIKNAKNSLDEFKKLLNLYPKEGHVKVPFLTNSGETEFLWGDVTKIMNSDLDIFLTTPPITHYGKMDRNVKYSLNDIVDWTVTVPDEKIKGGFTMKAMFEIYIDKYGELPEILLQEKNMYEYKTLPNTTYKQYGLQV
;
A
#
# COMPACT_ATOMS: atom_id res chain seq x y z
N MET A 1 48.47 6.59 18.29
CA MET A 1 47.66 5.41 18.64
C MET A 1 46.21 5.77 18.97
N ILE A 2 45.96 6.80 19.80
CA ILE A 2 44.60 7.23 20.19
C ILE A 2 43.71 7.69 19.00
N TYR A 3 44.29 8.37 18.01
CA TYR A 3 43.54 8.89 16.86
C TYR A 3 43.04 7.80 15.90
N ILE A 4 43.71 6.64 15.85
CA ILE A 4 43.29 5.49 15.03
C ILE A 4 42.08 4.78 15.67
N LEU A 5 42.08 4.66 17.00
CA LEU A 5 40.96 4.08 17.77
C LEU A 5 39.70 4.94 17.68
N VAL A 6 39.83 6.27 17.76
CA VAL A 6 38.69 7.20 17.63
C VAL A 6 38.12 7.17 16.21
N GLY A 7 38.97 7.13 15.18
CA GLY A 7 38.52 6.98 13.79
C GLY A 7 37.77 5.67 13.52
N LEU A 8 38.21 4.56 14.12
CA LEU A 8 37.55 3.26 13.99
C LEU A 8 36.18 3.24 14.67
N PHE A 9 36.04 3.84 15.85
CA PHE A 9 34.75 3.92 16.56
C PHE A 9 33.73 4.80 15.83
N ILE A 10 34.17 5.89 15.21
CA ILE A 10 33.29 6.74 14.38
C ILE A 10 32.87 5.98 13.12
N PHE A 11 33.79 5.27 12.46
CA PHE A 11 33.47 4.47 11.28
C PHE A 11 32.51 3.32 11.62
N LEU A 12 32.74 2.59 12.72
CA LEU A 12 31.84 1.53 13.19
C LEU A 12 30.48 2.07 13.63
N GLY A 13 30.42 3.25 14.25
CA GLY A 13 29.17 3.92 14.62
C GLY A 13 28.37 4.37 13.39
N VAL A 14 29.03 4.89 12.37
CA VAL A 14 28.41 5.26 11.08
C VAL A 14 27.97 4.02 10.33
N CYS A 15 28.78 2.96 10.24
CA CYS A 15 28.36 1.69 9.66
C CYS A 15 27.16 1.09 10.41
N PHE A 16 27.17 1.07 11.74
CA PHE A 16 26.05 0.57 12.54
C PHE A 16 24.77 1.40 12.32
N PHE A 17 24.89 2.71 12.15
CA PHE A 17 23.77 3.59 11.83
C PHE A 17 23.21 3.32 10.42
N PHE A 18 24.08 3.08 9.42
CA PHE A 18 23.67 2.74 8.06
C PHE A 18 23.13 1.30 7.91
N PHE A 19 23.51 0.37 8.80
CA PHE A 19 23.05 -1.03 8.77
C PHE A 19 21.85 -1.35 9.70
N ARG A 20 21.23 -0.35 10.34
CA ARG A 20 19.92 -0.53 10.99
C ARG A 20 18.81 -0.63 9.93
N SER A 21 18.78 -1.74 9.20
CA SER A 21 17.55 -2.17 8.54
C SER A 21 16.56 -2.54 9.64
N THR A 22 15.60 -1.66 9.90
CA THR A 22 14.42 -2.02 10.69
C THR A 22 13.62 -3.00 9.84
N GLY A 23 13.90 -4.30 10.00
CA GLY A 23 13.07 -5.34 9.41
C GLY A 23 11.60 -5.08 9.73
N PRO A 24 10.67 -5.37 8.81
CA PRO A 24 9.28 -5.03 9.00
C PRO A 24 8.74 -5.75 10.24
N LYS A 25 8.00 -5.03 11.10
CA LYS A 25 7.42 -5.57 12.34
C LYS A 25 6.47 -6.74 12.07
N ILE A 26 5.93 -6.81 10.85
CA ILE A 26 5.12 -7.93 10.34
C ILE A 26 5.73 -8.38 9.01
N MET A 27 5.93 -9.69 8.87
CA MET A 27 6.37 -10.28 7.61
C MET A 27 5.34 -10.00 6.50
N PRO A 28 5.78 -9.65 5.28
CA PRO A 28 4.86 -9.47 4.16
C PRO A 28 3.97 -10.70 3.97
N LEU A 29 2.66 -10.49 3.81
CA LEU A 29 1.73 -11.56 3.47
C LEU A 29 1.96 -11.94 2.01
N GLU A 30 2.48 -13.15 1.78
CA GLU A 30 2.55 -13.71 0.43
C GLU A 30 1.13 -14.06 -0.05
N ILE A 31 0.71 -13.42 -1.13
CA ILE A 31 -0.62 -13.59 -1.72
C ILE A 31 -0.45 -14.17 -3.12
N ASN A 32 -1.15 -15.28 -3.37
CA ASN A 32 -1.20 -15.87 -4.71
C ASN A 32 -1.78 -14.84 -5.71
N LYS A 33 -1.13 -14.68 -6.87
CA LYS A 33 -1.57 -13.80 -7.97
C LYS A 33 -3.01 -14.08 -8.40
N ASP A 34 -3.47 -15.32 -8.28
CA ASP A 34 -4.81 -15.76 -8.65
C ASP A 34 -5.81 -15.77 -7.48
N ASN A 35 -5.46 -15.15 -6.34
CA ASN A 35 -6.36 -15.10 -5.19
C ASN A 35 -7.67 -14.36 -5.55
N PRO A 36 -8.84 -15.03 -5.45
CA PRO A 36 -10.10 -14.46 -5.91
C PRO A 36 -10.53 -13.22 -5.11
N THR A 37 -10.21 -13.17 -3.81
CA THR A 37 -10.49 -12.01 -2.94
C THR A 37 -9.68 -10.79 -3.39
N MET A 38 -8.40 -10.98 -3.73
CA MET A 38 -7.55 -9.91 -4.24
C MET A 38 -8.01 -9.42 -5.62
N ILE A 39 -8.34 -10.33 -6.53
CA ILE A 39 -8.84 -9.98 -7.87
C ILE A 39 -10.15 -9.18 -7.77
N ALA A 40 -11.08 -9.61 -6.93
CA ALA A 40 -12.34 -8.89 -6.69
C ALA A 40 -12.09 -7.49 -6.10
N ALA A 41 -11.14 -7.36 -5.17
CA ALA A 41 -10.77 -6.09 -4.59
C ALA A 41 -10.20 -5.10 -5.61
N ILE A 42 -9.28 -5.55 -6.48
CA ILE A 42 -8.73 -4.72 -7.56
C ILE A 42 -9.85 -4.28 -8.52
N LYS A 43 -10.75 -5.18 -8.88
CA LYS A 43 -11.90 -4.85 -9.73
C LYS A 43 -12.80 -3.79 -9.08
N ASN A 44 -13.08 -3.91 -7.78
CA ASN A 44 -13.88 -2.93 -7.04
C ASN A 44 -13.18 -1.57 -6.94
N ALA A 45 -11.86 -1.55 -6.75
CA ALA A 45 -11.09 -0.31 -6.77
C ALA A 45 -11.19 0.40 -8.13
N LYS A 46 -11.01 -0.35 -9.23
CA LYS A 46 -11.13 0.21 -10.58
C LYS A 46 -12.53 0.72 -10.89
N ASN A 47 -13.56 -0.01 -10.48
CA ASN A 47 -14.97 0.39 -10.67
C ASN A 47 -15.37 1.62 -9.83
N SER A 48 -14.58 1.99 -8.82
CA SER A 48 -14.86 3.13 -7.93
C SER A 48 -13.97 4.35 -8.21
N LEU A 49 -13.26 4.38 -9.35
CA LEU A 49 -12.40 5.51 -9.70
C LEU A 49 -13.14 6.85 -9.86
N ASP A 50 -14.43 6.84 -10.19
CA ASP A 50 -15.22 8.09 -10.22
C ASP A 50 -15.51 8.64 -8.83
N GLU A 51 -15.67 7.76 -7.82
CA GLU A 51 -15.74 8.17 -6.41
C GLU A 51 -14.40 8.73 -5.95
N PHE A 52 -13.29 8.07 -6.31
CA PHE A 52 -11.94 8.56 -6.05
C PHE A 52 -11.71 9.97 -6.59
N LYS A 53 -12.04 10.23 -7.86
CA LYS A 53 -11.90 11.57 -8.46
C LYS A 53 -12.70 12.63 -7.72
N LYS A 54 -13.93 12.31 -7.32
CA LYS A 54 -14.78 13.23 -6.53
C LYS A 54 -14.14 13.55 -5.18
N LEU A 55 -13.66 12.54 -4.46
CA LEU A 55 -12.99 12.72 -3.17
C LEU A 55 -11.69 13.50 -3.30
N LEU A 56 -10.88 13.22 -4.32
CA LEU A 56 -9.62 13.94 -4.55
C LEU A 56 -9.86 15.41 -4.93
N ASN A 57 -10.95 15.74 -5.63
CA ASN A 57 -11.30 17.13 -5.89
C ASN A 57 -11.65 17.89 -4.59
N LEU A 58 -12.21 17.21 -3.59
CA LEU A 58 -12.52 17.79 -2.28
C LEU A 58 -11.27 17.83 -1.37
N TYR A 59 -10.43 16.80 -1.44
CA TYR A 59 -9.27 16.57 -0.58
C TYR A 59 -8.01 16.30 -1.41
N PRO A 60 -7.49 17.30 -2.14
CA PRO A 60 -6.45 17.10 -3.17
C PRO A 60 -5.09 16.65 -2.63
N LYS A 61 -4.85 16.74 -1.31
CA LYS A 61 -3.60 16.33 -0.67
C LYS A 61 -3.70 14.98 0.04
N GLU A 62 -4.88 14.39 0.09
CA GLU A 62 -5.16 13.20 0.92
C GLU A 62 -5.25 11.92 0.09
N GLY A 63 -4.99 12.00 -1.22
CA GLY A 63 -5.06 10.87 -2.14
C GLY A 63 -3.79 10.05 -2.16
N HIS A 64 -3.92 8.74 -1.97
CA HIS A 64 -2.86 7.78 -2.28
C HIS A 64 -3.36 6.75 -3.27
N VAL A 65 -2.48 6.29 -4.16
CA VAL A 65 -2.78 5.28 -5.16
C VAL A 65 -1.75 4.17 -5.13
N LYS A 66 -2.19 2.97 -5.49
CA LYS A 66 -1.35 1.81 -5.73
C LYS A 66 -1.24 1.59 -7.23
N VAL A 67 -0.02 1.54 -7.73
CA VAL A 67 0.28 1.45 -9.17
C VAL A 67 1.26 0.32 -9.47
N PRO A 68 1.22 -0.28 -10.68
CA PRO A 68 2.22 -1.23 -11.10
C PRO A 68 3.54 -0.50 -11.44
N PHE A 69 4.65 -1.05 -10.97
CA PHE A 69 5.99 -0.55 -11.22
C PHE A 69 6.87 -1.68 -11.78
N LEU A 70 7.37 -1.49 -13.00
CA LEU A 70 8.30 -2.43 -13.63
C LEU A 70 9.71 -2.16 -13.12
N THR A 71 10.24 -3.10 -12.34
CA THR A 71 11.61 -3.04 -11.82
C THR A 71 12.63 -3.33 -12.93
N ASN A 72 13.89 -2.93 -12.69
CA ASN A 72 14.98 -3.26 -13.61
C ASN A 72 15.40 -4.74 -13.56
N SER A 73 14.87 -5.52 -12.60
CA SER A 73 14.99 -6.98 -12.61
C SER A 73 13.94 -7.67 -13.50
N GLY A 74 13.01 -6.91 -14.11
CA GLY A 74 11.94 -7.44 -14.95
C GLY A 74 10.68 -7.85 -14.19
N GLU A 75 10.64 -7.68 -12.87
CA GLU A 75 9.47 -7.97 -12.05
C GLU A 75 8.53 -6.75 -11.98
N THR A 76 7.23 -7.01 -11.97
CA THR A 76 6.23 -5.97 -11.67
C THR A 76 5.87 -6.00 -10.20
N GLU A 77 6.18 -4.92 -9.51
CA GLU A 77 5.77 -4.69 -8.12
C GLU A 77 4.60 -3.71 -8.07
N PHE A 78 3.88 -3.69 -6.95
CA PHE A 78 2.79 -2.75 -6.74
C PHE A 78 3.13 -1.79 -5.61
N LEU A 79 3.38 -0.54 -5.98
CA LEU A 79 3.86 0.49 -5.07
C LEU A 79 2.74 1.46 -4.73
N TRP A 80 2.74 1.94 -3.49
CA TRP A 80 1.91 3.07 -3.08
C TRP A 80 2.62 4.40 -3.39
N GLY A 81 1.84 5.42 -3.69
CA GLY A 81 2.31 6.77 -3.89
C GLY A 81 1.25 7.83 -3.63
N ASP A 82 1.70 9.03 -3.32
CA ASP A 82 0.87 10.18 -2.99
C ASP A 82 0.48 10.88 -4.29
N VAL A 83 -0.79 11.23 -4.45
CA VAL A 83 -1.22 12.01 -5.61
C VAL A 83 -0.84 13.46 -5.40
N THR A 84 0.05 13.95 -6.26
CA THR A 84 0.51 15.34 -6.22
C THR A 84 -0.29 16.24 -7.15
N LYS A 85 -0.84 15.65 -8.23
CA LYS A 85 -1.66 16.36 -9.21
C LYS A 85 -2.57 15.38 -9.96
N ILE A 86 -3.77 15.84 -10.31
CA ILE A 86 -4.67 15.16 -11.24
C ILE A 86 -4.98 16.06 -12.45
N MET A 87 -4.92 15.50 -13.65
CA MET A 87 -5.25 16.19 -14.90
C MET A 87 -6.07 15.26 -15.79
N ASN A 88 -7.39 15.44 -15.84
CA ASN A 88 -8.30 14.60 -16.63
C ASN A 88 -8.16 13.10 -16.32
N SER A 89 -7.39 12.37 -17.15
CA SER A 89 -7.12 10.93 -17.06
C SER A 89 -5.77 10.60 -16.43
N ASP A 90 -4.95 11.60 -16.12
CA ASP A 90 -3.55 11.42 -15.75
C ASP A 90 -3.28 11.92 -14.34
N LEU A 91 -2.29 11.32 -13.68
CA LEU A 91 -1.89 11.58 -12.31
C LEU A 91 -0.38 11.78 -12.25
N ASP A 92 0.04 12.87 -11.61
CA ASP A 92 1.42 12.99 -11.13
C ASP A 92 1.45 12.45 -9.69
N ILE A 93 2.29 11.45 -9.43
CA ILE A 93 2.38 10.80 -8.12
C ILE A 93 3.81 10.82 -7.59
N PHE A 94 3.94 10.83 -6.26
CA PHE A 94 5.19 10.59 -5.57
C PHE A 94 5.16 9.21 -4.91
N LEU A 95 5.92 8.25 -5.44
CA LEU A 95 5.99 6.88 -4.91
C LEU A 95 6.51 6.89 -3.47
N THR A 96 5.74 6.41 -2.50
CA THR A 96 6.10 6.40 -1.07
C THR A 96 6.74 5.09 -0.62
N THR A 97 6.37 3.96 -1.23
CA THR A 97 6.99 2.66 -0.95
C THR A 97 8.15 2.38 -1.89
N PRO A 98 9.33 1.99 -1.38
CA PRO A 98 10.42 1.55 -2.23
C PRO A 98 10.11 0.18 -2.83
N PRO A 99 10.47 -0.07 -4.10
CA PRO A 99 10.48 -1.41 -4.67
C PRO A 99 11.53 -2.32 -3.99
N ILE A 100 11.28 -3.62 -3.99
CA ILE A 100 12.13 -4.64 -3.36
C ILE A 100 13.21 -5.14 -4.33
N THR A 101 12.85 -5.39 -5.60
CA THR A 101 13.72 -6.00 -6.60
C THR A 101 14.34 -4.99 -7.57
N HIS A 102 14.11 -3.69 -7.35
CA HIS A 102 14.74 -2.64 -8.13
C HIS A 102 16.10 -2.24 -7.53
N TYR A 103 17.12 -2.20 -8.38
CA TYR A 103 18.47 -1.80 -7.99
C TYR A 103 18.81 -0.39 -8.48
N GLY A 104 19.53 0.39 -7.67
CA GLY A 104 20.02 1.71 -8.06
C GLY A 104 19.03 2.85 -7.77
N LYS A 105 19.20 3.97 -8.47
CA LYS A 105 18.36 5.16 -8.28
C LYS A 105 17.06 5.03 -9.07
N MET A 106 15.95 5.35 -8.41
CA MET A 106 14.62 5.40 -9.00
C MET A 106 14.07 6.82 -8.90
N ASP A 107 13.49 7.35 -9.98
CA ASP A 107 12.66 8.56 -9.89
C ASP A 107 11.35 8.20 -9.17
N ARG A 108 11.03 8.97 -8.14
CA ARG A 108 9.81 8.78 -7.35
C ARG A 108 8.67 9.63 -7.86
N ASN A 109 8.95 10.66 -8.66
CA ASN A 109 7.95 11.50 -9.30
C ASN A 109 7.61 10.90 -10.66
N VAL A 110 6.47 10.24 -10.74
CA VAL A 110 6.09 9.45 -11.91
C VAL A 110 4.68 9.80 -12.35
N LYS A 111 4.40 9.55 -13.63
CA LYS A 111 3.09 9.81 -14.23
C LYS A 111 2.40 8.50 -14.55
N TYR A 112 1.12 8.42 -14.19
CA TYR A 112 0.27 7.26 -14.48
C TYR A 112 -1.07 7.70 -15.04
N SER A 113 -1.69 6.83 -15.83
CA SER A 113 -3.11 6.97 -16.11
C SER A 113 -3.92 6.54 -14.89
N LEU A 114 -5.07 7.16 -14.67
CA LEU A 114 -6.11 6.68 -13.75
C LEU A 114 -6.47 5.21 -14.01
N ASN A 115 -6.38 4.74 -15.26
CA ASN A 115 -6.67 3.34 -15.62
C ASN A 115 -5.60 2.35 -15.14
N ASP A 116 -4.39 2.83 -14.85
CA ASP A 116 -3.28 2.02 -14.35
C ASP A 116 -3.37 1.79 -12.84
N ILE A 117 -4.23 2.55 -12.14
CA ILE A 117 -4.44 2.38 -10.70
C ILE A 117 -4.99 0.99 -10.41
N VAL A 118 -4.37 0.34 -9.42
CA VAL A 118 -4.78 -0.97 -8.88
C VAL A 118 -5.62 -0.80 -7.62
N ASP A 119 -5.32 0.21 -6.81
CA ASP A 119 -6.07 0.57 -5.60
C ASP A 119 -5.90 2.07 -5.30
N TRP A 120 -6.80 2.64 -4.51
CA TRP A 120 -6.73 4.04 -4.11
C TRP A 120 -7.23 4.19 -2.68
N THR A 121 -6.75 5.22 -1.98
CA THR A 121 -7.30 5.66 -0.70
C THR A 121 -7.43 7.17 -0.67
N VAL A 122 -8.40 7.66 0.09
CA VAL A 122 -8.47 9.08 0.46
C VAL A 122 -8.74 9.17 1.96
N THR A 123 -7.88 9.90 2.66
CA THR A 123 -8.10 10.25 4.06
C THR A 123 -9.08 11.43 4.11
N VAL A 124 -10.26 11.21 4.68
CA VAL A 124 -11.26 12.27 4.84
C VAL A 124 -11.13 12.81 6.28
N PRO A 125 -11.05 14.14 6.49
CA PRO A 125 -10.92 14.71 7.82
C PRO A 125 -12.02 14.24 8.77
N ASP A 126 -11.63 13.83 9.98
CA ASP A 126 -12.50 13.30 11.04
C ASP A 126 -13.34 12.07 10.65
N GLU A 127 -13.03 11.46 9.50
CA GLU A 127 -13.69 10.29 8.95
C GLU A 127 -12.71 9.13 8.79
N LYS A 128 -13.27 7.95 8.50
CA LYS A 128 -12.47 6.79 8.12
C LYS A 128 -11.92 6.92 6.69
N ILE A 129 -10.78 6.27 6.44
CA ILE A 129 -10.15 6.19 5.13
C ILE A 129 -11.10 5.52 4.13
N LYS A 130 -11.39 6.20 3.03
CA LYS A 130 -12.18 5.66 1.91
C LYS A 130 -11.24 4.88 0.97
N GLY A 131 -11.78 3.91 0.23
CA GLY A 131 -11.00 3.06 -0.67
C GLY A 131 -10.24 1.94 0.06
N GLY A 132 -9.01 1.64 -0.34
CA GLY A 132 -8.13 0.64 0.28
C GLY A 132 -8.63 -0.79 0.08
N PHE A 133 -9.17 -1.09 -1.08
CA PHE A 133 -9.86 -2.34 -1.35
C PHE A 133 -8.90 -3.54 -1.23
N THR A 134 -7.68 -3.40 -1.75
CA THR A 134 -6.66 -4.45 -1.69
C THR A 134 -6.13 -4.61 -0.27
N MET A 135 -6.02 -3.54 0.52
CA MET A 135 -5.65 -3.62 1.93
C MET A 135 -6.72 -4.34 2.75
N LYS A 136 -8.00 -4.02 2.52
CA LYS A 136 -9.12 -4.75 3.13
C LYS A 136 -9.09 -6.23 2.77
N ALA A 137 -8.85 -6.57 1.50
CA ALA A 137 -8.67 -7.96 1.09
C ALA A 137 -7.48 -8.63 1.78
N MET A 138 -6.37 -7.92 1.98
CA MET A 138 -5.22 -8.46 2.72
C MET A 138 -5.60 -8.83 4.16
N PHE A 139 -6.39 -8.00 4.85
CA PHE A 139 -6.87 -8.32 6.19
C PHE A 139 -7.72 -9.60 6.21
N GLU A 140 -8.65 -9.74 5.27
CA GLU A 140 -9.50 -10.92 5.18
C GLU A 140 -8.70 -12.19 4.84
N ILE A 141 -7.74 -12.10 3.91
CA ILE A 141 -6.85 -13.22 3.57
C ILE A 141 -5.96 -13.59 4.77
N TYR A 142 -5.50 -12.61 5.54
CA TYR A 142 -4.72 -12.85 6.74
C TYR A 142 -5.56 -13.61 7.79
N ILE A 143 -6.79 -13.16 8.05
CA ILE A 143 -7.71 -13.80 9.00
C ILE A 143 -8.02 -15.23 8.55
N ASP A 144 -8.30 -15.46 7.27
CA ASP A 144 -8.53 -16.80 6.72
C ASP A 144 -7.33 -17.73 6.95
N LYS A 145 -6.11 -17.21 6.78
CA LYS A 145 -4.87 -17.99 6.93
C LYS A 145 -4.43 -18.22 8.38
N TYR A 146 -4.64 -17.26 9.26
CA TYR A 146 -4.04 -17.23 10.61
C TYR A 146 -5.06 -17.12 11.76
N GLY A 147 -6.34 -17.00 11.46
CA GLY A 147 -7.45 -16.93 12.43
C GLY A 147 -7.76 -15.53 12.96
N GLU A 148 -6.75 -14.72 13.24
CA GLU A 148 -6.93 -13.35 13.76
C GLU A 148 -5.86 -12.38 13.25
N LEU A 149 -6.17 -11.08 13.29
CA LEU A 149 -5.20 -10.03 12.97
C LEU A 149 -4.34 -9.70 14.21
N PRO A 150 -3.01 -9.58 14.07
CA PRO A 150 -2.18 -8.91 15.05
C PRO A 150 -2.73 -7.51 15.36
N GLU A 151 -2.58 -7.06 16.60
CA GLU A 151 -3.17 -5.81 17.09
C GLU A 151 -2.88 -4.60 16.17
N ILE A 152 -1.67 -4.49 15.65
CA ILE A 152 -1.29 -3.41 14.73
C ILE A 152 -2.08 -3.43 13.41
N LEU A 153 -2.37 -4.62 12.85
CA LEU A 153 -3.20 -4.73 11.65
C LEU A 153 -4.68 -4.53 11.97
N LEU A 154 -5.11 -4.88 13.18
CA LEU A 154 -6.47 -4.61 13.64
C LEU A 154 -6.70 -3.09 13.81
N GLN A 155 -5.74 -2.39 14.41
CA GLN A 155 -5.74 -0.94 14.51
C GLN A 155 -5.79 -0.29 13.13
N GLU A 156 -4.98 -0.79 12.19
CA GLU A 156 -4.99 -0.31 10.81
C GLU A 156 -6.33 -0.58 10.11
N LYS A 157 -6.86 -1.81 10.21
CA LYS A 157 -8.19 -2.19 9.71
C LYS A 157 -9.28 -1.23 10.19
N ASN A 158 -9.22 -0.81 11.46
CA ASN A 158 -10.23 0.07 12.05
C ASN A 158 -10.24 1.50 11.46
N MET A 159 -9.13 1.93 10.84
CA MET A 159 -9.04 3.23 10.16
C MET A 159 -9.82 3.27 8.85
N TYR A 160 -10.12 2.11 8.23
CA TYR A 160 -10.80 2.06 6.94
C TYR A 160 -12.32 2.05 7.07
N GLU A 161 -12.99 2.76 6.14
CA GLU A 161 -14.44 2.68 6.00
C GLU A 161 -14.83 1.33 5.43
N TYR A 162 -15.65 0.57 6.17
CA TYR A 162 -16.34 -0.59 5.63
C TYR A 162 -17.76 -0.16 5.31
N LYS A 163 -18.09 0.01 4.02
CA LYS A 163 -19.49 0.05 3.59
C LYS A 163 -20.08 -1.30 3.99
N THR A 164 -21.13 -1.31 4.81
CA THR A 164 -21.92 -2.51 5.05
C THR A 164 -22.48 -2.95 3.72
N LEU A 165 -21.78 -3.87 3.05
CA LEU A 165 -22.34 -4.57 1.91
C LEU A 165 -23.59 -5.29 2.43
N PRO A 166 -24.74 -5.22 1.75
CA PRO A 166 -25.87 -6.08 2.12
C PRO A 166 -25.34 -7.51 2.21
N ASN A 167 -25.76 -8.23 3.26
CA ASN A 167 -25.26 -9.52 3.80
C ASN A 167 -25.18 -10.72 2.81
N THR A 168 -25.07 -10.48 1.52
CA THR A 168 -25.30 -11.45 0.45
C THR A 168 -24.04 -11.93 -0.27
N THR A 169 -22.84 -11.42 0.00
CA THR A 169 -21.66 -11.81 -0.83
C THR A 169 -20.55 -12.58 -0.11
N TYR A 170 -20.50 -12.59 1.23
CA TYR A 170 -19.45 -13.36 1.95
C TYR A 170 -19.93 -14.69 2.54
N LYS A 171 -21.25 -14.96 2.57
CA LYS A 171 -21.79 -16.27 2.95
C LYS A 171 -21.47 -17.40 1.97
N GLN A 172 -20.92 -17.10 0.78
CA GLN A 172 -20.61 -18.12 -0.22
C GLN A 172 -19.33 -18.93 0.09
N TYR A 173 -18.58 -18.58 1.15
CA TYR A 173 -17.36 -19.29 1.57
C TYR A 173 -17.42 -19.89 2.98
N GLY A 174 -18.62 -20.05 3.56
CA GLY A 174 -18.82 -21.02 4.64
C GLY A 174 -18.15 -20.75 5.99
N LEU A 175 -17.68 -19.53 6.26
CA LEU A 175 -17.22 -19.17 7.61
C LEU A 175 -18.40 -18.54 8.37
N GLN A 176 -18.94 -19.31 9.32
CA GLN A 176 -19.96 -18.85 10.25
C GLN A 176 -19.30 -18.01 11.36
N VAL A 177 -19.98 -16.92 11.74
CA VAL A 177 -19.74 -16.17 12.99
C VAL A 177 -20.27 -16.99 14.15
#